data_AF-D8SVQ5-F1
#
_entry.id   AF-D8SVQ5-F1
#
_cell.length_a   1.000
_cell.length_b   1.000
_cell.length_c   1.000
_cell.angle_alpha   90.00
_cell.angle_beta   90.00
_cell.angle_gamma   90.00
#
_symmetry.space_group_name_H-M   'P 1'
#
loop_
_entity.id
_entity.type
_entity.pdbx_description
1 polymer ?
#
loop_
_entity_poly.entity_id
_entity_poly.type
_entity_poly.pdbx_seq_one_letter_code
_entity_poly.pdbx_strand_id
1 'polypeptide(L)'
;YDSTCPQVEKIVKAGVANAAQSDSRLPASLLRLHFHEVSRLLGVVLLDDTPTFQGENTARPNNNSIRGFKAIDAIKSSLESSCKGVVSCADILALAARDSVVLSGGPSWEVPLGRRGSITASFSG
;
A
#
# COMPACT_ATOMS: atom_id res chain seq x y z
N TYR A 1 -3.35 -13.65 8.22
CA TYR A 1 -3.57 -12.80 9.42
C TYR A 1 -4.76 -13.34 10.24
N ASP A 2 -4.95 -14.64 10.22
CA ASP A 2 -6.30 -15.21 10.34
C ASP A 2 -6.80 -15.22 11.79
N SER A 3 -5.87 -15.20 12.74
CA SER A 3 -6.12 -15.05 14.17
C SER A 3 -5.82 -13.63 14.69
N THR A 4 -4.83 -12.93 14.12
CA THR A 4 -4.32 -11.66 14.66
C THR A 4 -5.02 -10.42 14.09
N CYS A 5 -5.50 -10.49 12.84
CA CYS A 5 -6.35 -9.45 12.26
C CYS A 5 -7.30 -10.08 11.21
N PRO A 6 -8.34 -10.82 11.63
CA PRO A 6 -9.21 -11.58 10.73
C PRO A 6 -9.98 -10.69 9.74
N GLN A 7 -10.10 -9.39 10.03
CA GLN A 7 -10.81 -8.42 9.19
C GLN A 7 -9.92 -7.75 8.13
N VAL A 8 -8.62 -8.10 8.05
CA VAL A 8 -7.67 -7.38 7.20
C VAL A 8 -8.10 -7.31 5.74
N GLU A 9 -8.49 -8.44 5.13
CA GLU A 9 -8.88 -8.48 3.72
C GLU A 9 -10.15 -7.67 3.46
N LYS A 10 -11.11 -7.74 4.38
CA LYS A 10 -12.37 -6.99 4.28
C LYS A 10 -12.11 -5.48 4.34
N ILE A 11 -11.27 -5.03 5.27
CA ILE A 11 -10.93 -3.62 5.46
C ILE A 11 -10.17 -3.09 4.25
N VAL A 12 -9.16 -3.81 3.76
CA VAL A 12 -8.39 -3.39 2.58
C VAL A 12 -9.29 -3.31 1.34
N LYS A 13 -10.10 -4.34 1.09
CA LYS A 13 -11.04 -4.37 -0.04
C LYS A 13 -12.02 -3.21 -0.02
N ALA A 14 -12.57 -2.89 1.15
CA ALA A 14 -13.47 -1.75 1.33
C ALA A 14 -12.75 -0.41 1.05
N GLY A 15 -11.52 -0.25 1.55
CA GLY A 15 -10.74 0.96 1.30
C GLY A 15 -10.38 1.15 -0.17
N VAL A 16 -10.03 0.08 -0.89
CA VAL A 16 -9.80 0.12 -2.35
C VAL A 16 -11.08 0.50 -3.10
N ALA A 17 -12.22 -0.08 -2.73
CA ALA A 17 -13.51 0.27 -3.34
C ALA A 17 -13.90 1.74 -3.08
N ASN A 18 -13.64 2.26 -1.89
CA ASN A 18 -13.87 3.68 -1.57
C ASN A 18 -12.93 4.60 -2.36
N ALA A 19 -11.65 4.22 -2.50
CA ALA A 19 -10.70 4.94 -3.34
C ALA A 19 -11.18 4.98 -4.79
N ALA A 20 -11.62 3.86 -5.35
CA ALA A 20 -12.14 3.78 -6.71
C ALA A 20 -13.39 4.65 -6.96
N GLN A 21 -14.27 4.78 -5.96
CA GLN A 21 -15.42 5.68 -6.02
C GLN A 21 -15.01 7.15 -6.07
N SER A 22 -13.91 7.52 -5.40
CA SER A 22 -13.38 8.89 -5.41
C SER A 22 -12.63 9.23 -6.69
N ASP A 23 -11.87 8.28 -7.24
CA ASP A 23 -11.17 8.39 -8.52
C ASP A 23 -11.01 7.00 -9.14
N SER A 24 -11.70 6.78 -10.25
CA SER A 24 -11.67 5.53 -11.03
C SER A 24 -10.26 5.08 -11.47
N ARG A 25 -9.26 5.96 -11.46
CA ARG A 25 -7.87 5.65 -11.81
C ARG A 25 -7.01 5.22 -10.61
N LEU A 26 -7.54 5.28 -9.39
CA LEU A 26 -6.80 4.88 -8.19
C LEU A 26 -6.47 3.38 -8.13
N PRO A 27 -7.36 2.44 -8.54
CA PRO A 27 -7.00 1.02 -8.60
C PRO A 27 -5.72 0.75 -9.43
N ALA A 28 -5.63 1.34 -10.62
CA ALA A 28 -4.43 1.23 -11.46
C ALA A 28 -3.19 1.85 -10.79
N SER A 29 -3.38 2.91 -10.02
CA SER A 29 -2.29 3.60 -9.32
C SER A 29 -1.78 2.80 -8.12
N LEU A 30 -2.66 2.14 -7.38
CA LEU A 30 -2.33 1.25 -6.26
C LEU A 30 -1.57 0.00 -6.75
N LEU A 31 -1.97 -0.57 -7.89
CA LEU A 31 -1.22 -1.65 -8.53
C LEU A 31 0.19 -1.20 -8.92
N ARG A 32 0.32 -0.01 -9.54
CA ARG A 32 1.63 0.57 -9.89
C ARG A 32 2.48 0.86 -8.64
N LEU A 33 1.86 1.34 -7.57
CA LEU A 33 2.51 1.62 -6.30
C LEU A 33 3.10 0.34 -5.69
N HIS A 34 2.37 -0.78 -5.73
CA HIS A 34 2.89 -2.07 -5.29
C HIS A 34 4.05 -2.55 -6.18
N PHE A 35 3.97 -2.39 -7.51
CA PHE A 35 5.09 -2.71 -8.39
C PHE A 35 6.36 -1.90 -8.04
N HIS A 36 6.22 -0.61 -7.74
CA HIS A 36 7.33 0.23 -7.31
C HIS A 36 7.89 -0.19 -5.94
N GLU A 37 7.06 -0.65 -5.01
CA GLU A 37 7.47 -1.12 -3.68
C GLU A 37 8.23 -2.45 -3.73
N VAL A 38 7.71 -3.43 -4.48
CA VAL A 38 8.32 -4.76 -4.64
C VAL A 38 9.65 -4.66 -5.40
N SER A 39 9.72 -3.80 -6.43
CA SER A 39 10.96 -3.58 -7.18
C SER A 39 12.10 -3.00 -6.35
N ARG A 40 11.80 -2.45 -5.16
CA ARG A 40 12.78 -1.80 -4.28
C ARG A 40 13.10 -2.59 -3.02
N LEU A 41 12.49 -3.78 -2.81
CA LEU A 41 12.81 -4.72 -1.72
C LEU A 41 12.72 -4.17 -0.28
N LEU A 42 12.25 -2.93 -0.08
CA LEU A 42 12.46 -2.21 1.16
C LEU A 42 11.25 -1.38 1.66
N GLY A 43 10.02 -1.49 1.12
CA GLY A 43 8.84 -0.84 1.74
C GLY A 43 8.91 0.68 1.92
N VAL A 44 9.81 1.32 1.17
CA VAL A 44 10.35 2.66 1.43
C VAL A 44 9.47 3.78 0.91
N VAL A 45 8.78 3.52 -0.20
CA VAL A 45 8.14 4.57 -1.00
C VAL A 45 7.03 5.30 -0.23
N LEU A 46 6.56 4.73 0.87
CA LEU A 46 5.54 5.31 1.75
C LEU A 46 6.11 6.23 2.86
N LEU A 47 7.44 6.35 2.99
CA LEU A 47 8.05 7.20 4.01
C LEU A 47 8.21 8.62 3.48
N ASP A 48 7.54 9.57 4.14
CA ASP A 48 7.71 10.99 3.88
C ASP A 48 9.08 11.50 4.34
N ASP A 49 9.55 12.58 3.72
CA ASP A 49 10.76 13.27 4.14
C ASP A 49 10.59 13.76 5.60
N THR A 50 11.62 13.55 6.41
CA THR A 50 11.77 14.19 7.72
C THR A 50 13.08 14.97 7.75
N PRO A 51 13.32 15.88 8.71
CA PRO A 51 14.57 16.65 8.77
C PRO A 51 15.85 15.80 8.78
N THR A 52 15.75 14.52 9.17
CA THR A 52 16.86 13.57 9.26
C THR A 52 16.76 12.42 8.25
N PHE A 53 15.77 12.43 7.35
CA PHE A 53 15.48 11.32 6.45
C PHE A 53 14.94 11.80 5.11
N GLN A 54 15.55 11.35 4.03
CA GLN A 54 15.06 11.62 2.68
C GLN A 54 14.31 10.38 2.15
N GLY A 55 12.99 10.51 2.04
CA GLY A 55 12.11 9.50 1.49
C GLY A 55 12.18 9.45 -0.04
N GLU A 56 11.61 8.40 -0.62
CA GLU A 56 11.62 8.19 -2.07
C GLU A 56 10.52 8.97 -2.81
N ASN A 57 9.62 9.65 -2.08
CA ASN A 57 8.55 10.46 -2.67
C ASN A 57 9.09 11.60 -3.55
N THR A 58 10.25 12.14 -3.20
CA THR A 58 10.93 13.22 -3.94
C THR A 58 11.93 12.70 -4.98
N ALA A 59 12.15 11.38 -5.07
CA ALA A 59 13.01 10.79 -6.09
C ALA A 59 12.46 11.04 -7.50
N ARG A 60 13.36 11.24 -8.47
CA ARG A 60 13.04 11.63 -9.87
C ARG A 60 11.92 10.80 -10.56
N PRO A 61 11.79 9.47 -10.37
CA PRO A 61 10.70 8.71 -11.00
C PRO A 61 9.35 8.81 -10.26
N ASN A 62 9.34 9.32 -9.02
CA ASN A 62 8.20 9.28 -8.10
C ASN A 62 7.58 10.67 -7.88
N ASN A 63 8.41 11.72 -7.92
CA ASN A 63 7.98 13.11 -7.77
C ASN A 63 6.91 13.47 -8.82
N ASN A 64 5.70 13.77 -8.37
CA ASN A 64 4.50 14.01 -9.20
C ASN A 64 4.01 12.82 -10.06
N SER A 65 4.44 11.59 -9.78
CA SER A 65 4.14 10.41 -10.62
C SER A 65 3.40 9.30 -9.86
N ILE A 66 3.78 9.01 -8.62
CA ILE A 66 3.11 8.00 -7.78
C ILE A 66 1.89 8.63 -7.08
N ARG A 67 0.76 7.92 -7.12
CA ARG A 67 -0.53 8.35 -6.56
C ARG A 67 -1.13 7.21 -5.75
N GLY A 68 -1.98 7.53 -4.77
CA GLY A 68 -2.68 6.54 -3.96
C GLY A 68 -2.23 6.45 -2.50
N PHE A 69 -1.23 7.22 -2.08
CA PHE A 69 -0.77 7.28 -0.67
C PHE A 69 -1.91 7.53 0.31
N LYS A 70 -2.77 8.54 0.05
CA LYS A 70 -3.94 8.84 0.88
C LYS A 70 -4.90 7.65 1.04
N ALA A 71 -5.05 6.82 0.01
CA ALA A 71 -5.88 5.62 0.09
C ALA A 71 -5.23 4.56 0.99
N ILE A 72 -3.91 4.38 0.88
CA ILE A 72 -3.14 3.49 1.75
C ILE A 72 -3.15 3.98 3.20
N ASP A 73 -3.01 5.28 3.45
CA ASP A 73 -3.08 5.86 4.80
C ASP A 73 -4.46 5.65 5.44
N ALA A 74 -5.54 5.84 4.67
CA ALA A 74 -6.90 5.61 5.15
C ALA A 74 -7.14 4.11 5.48
N ILE A 75 -6.63 3.21 4.64
CA ILE A 75 -6.67 1.76 4.90
C ILE A 75 -5.85 1.42 6.15
N LYS A 76 -4.63 1.96 6.26
CA LYS A 76 -3.75 1.74 7.41
C LYS A 76 -4.39 2.25 8.70
N SER A 77 -4.99 3.44 8.70
CA SER A 77 -5.69 4.00 9.85
C SER A 77 -6.87 3.13 10.29
N SER A 78 -7.64 2.60 9.33
CA SER A 78 -8.75 1.68 9.61
C SER A 78 -8.25 0.36 10.21
N LEU A 79 -7.13 -0.16 9.71
CA LEU A 79 -6.49 -1.37 10.24
C LEU A 79 -5.89 -1.15 11.62
N GLU A 80 -5.22 -0.01 11.86
CA GLU A 80 -4.68 0.32 13.18
C GLU A 80 -5.78 0.50 14.24
N SER A 81 -6.97 0.95 13.81
CA SER A 81 -8.15 1.01 14.68
C SER A 81 -8.73 -0.38 15.00
N SER A 82 -8.57 -1.35 14.10
CA SER A 82 -9.09 -2.72 14.28
C SER A 82 -8.10 -3.69 14.91
N CYS A 83 -6.81 -3.55 14.61
CA CYS A 83 -5.73 -4.48 14.95
C CYS A 83 -4.38 -3.75 14.99
N LYS A 84 -4.22 -2.89 16.00
CA LYS A 84 -3.07 -1.99 16.17
C LYS A 84 -1.73 -2.71 16.07
N GLY A 85 -0.84 -2.22 15.21
CA GLY A 85 0.53 -2.70 15.05
C GLY A 85 0.67 -4.10 14.43
N VAL A 86 -0.41 -4.69 13.89
CA VAL A 86 -0.39 -6.07 13.37
C VAL A 86 -0.05 -6.12 11.88
N VAL A 87 -0.68 -5.26 11.07
CA VAL A 87 -0.61 -5.34 9.61
C VAL A 87 0.45 -4.40 9.07
N SER A 88 1.40 -4.93 8.29
CA SER A 88 2.48 -4.13 7.70
C SER A 88 1.98 -3.32 6.50
N CYS A 89 2.64 -2.19 6.21
CA CYS A 89 2.30 -1.39 5.04
C CYS A 89 2.58 -2.14 3.73
N ALA A 90 3.58 -3.02 3.71
CA ALA A 90 3.86 -3.89 2.56
C ALA A 90 2.70 -4.86 2.30
N ASP A 91 2.15 -5.50 3.33
CA ASP A 91 1.02 -6.41 3.17
C ASP A 91 -0.26 -5.65 2.78
N ILE A 92 -0.47 -4.44 3.29
CA ILE A 92 -1.56 -3.56 2.85
C ILE A 92 -1.44 -3.25 1.35
N LEU A 93 -0.25 -2.88 0.87
CA LEU A 93 -0.03 -2.58 -0.54
C LEU A 93 -0.30 -3.79 -1.45
N ALA A 94 0.15 -4.97 -1.05
CA ALA A 94 -0.05 -6.18 -1.86
C ALA A 94 -1.53 -6.58 -1.92
N LEU A 95 -2.23 -6.53 -0.79
CA LEU A 95 -3.67 -6.76 -0.75
C LEU A 95 -4.41 -5.71 -1.57
N ALA A 96 -4.03 -4.43 -1.45
CA ALA A 96 -4.64 -3.34 -2.20
C ALA A 96 -4.43 -3.50 -3.72
N ALA A 97 -3.26 -3.98 -4.14
CA ALA A 97 -2.97 -4.29 -5.54
C ALA A 97 -3.84 -5.44 -6.07
N ARG A 98 -3.97 -6.54 -5.30
CA ARG A 98 -4.87 -7.65 -5.64
C ARG A 98 -6.32 -7.18 -5.77
N ASP A 99 -6.81 -6.46 -4.76
CA ASP A 99 -8.18 -5.94 -4.75
C ASP A 99 -8.43 -4.94 -5.88
N SER A 100 -7.41 -4.17 -6.28
CA SER A 100 -7.50 -3.26 -7.43
C SER A 100 -7.64 -4.01 -8.76
N VAL A 101 -6.93 -5.13 -8.93
CA VAL A 101 -7.07 -5.98 -10.12
C VAL A 101 -8.44 -6.65 -10.17
N VAL A 102 -8.89 -7.21 -9.05
CA VAL A 102 -10.23 -7.83 -8.94
C VAL A 102 -11.33 -6.81 -9.23
N LEU A 103 -11.23 -5.61 -8.66
CA LEU A 103 -12.20 -4.54 -8.90
C LEU A 103 -12.24 -4.08 -10.36
N SER A 104 -11.12 -4.20 -11.08
CA SER A 104 -11.02 -3.88 -12.50
C SER A 104 -11.45 -5.03 -13.42
N GLY A 105 -12.01 -6.12 -12.88
CA GLY A 105 -12.47 -7.29 -13.63
C GLY A 105 -11.40 -8.35 -13.90
N GLY A 106 -10.23 -8.22 -13.29
CA GLY A 106 -9.17 -9.23 -13.36
C GLY A 106 -9.38 -10.41 -12.40
N PRO A 107 -8.48 -11.41 -12.43
CA PRO A 107 -8.56 -12.58 -11.56
C PRO A 107 -8.30 -12.22 -10.10
N SER A 108 -8.79 -13.04 -9.18
CA SER A 108 -8.37 -13.04 -7.78
C SER A 108 -7.29 -14.09 -7.57
N TRP A 109 -6.38 -13.84 -6.63
CA TRP A 109 -5.39 -14.80 -6.16
C TRP A 109 -5.18 -14.65 -4.66
N GLU A 110 -4.59 -15.68 -4.06
CA GLU A 110 -4.12 -15.65 -2.68
C GLU A 110 -2.82 -14.84 -2.62
N VAL A 111 -2.78 -13.84 -1.74
CA VAL A 111 -1.58 -13.01 -1.53
C VAL A 111 -0.82 -13.59 -0.35
N PRO A 112 0.45 -14.02 -0.50
CA PRO A 112 1.28 -14.38 0.64
C PRO A 112 1.51 -13.17 1.55
N LEU A 113 1.15 -13.30 2.84
CA LEU A 113 1.24 -12.25 3.87
C LEU A 113 2.29 -12.60 4.93
N GLY A 114 2.66 -11.61 5.74
CA GLY A 114 3.70 -11.72 6.76
C GLY A 114 4.96 -10.92 6.45
N ARG A 115 4.96 -10.06 5.43
CA ARG A 115 6.08 -9.15 5.18
C ARG A 115 6.19 -8.15 6.33
N ARG A 116 7.40 -7.91 6.82
CA ARG A 116 7.67 -6.88 7.83
C ARG A 116 7.91 -5.55 7.14
N GLY A 117 7.36 -4.46 7.67
CA GLY A 117 7.64 -3.11 7.18
C GLY A 117 9.11 -2.74 7.42
N SER A 118 9.68 -1.94 6.51
CA SER A 118 11.01 -1.37 6.68
C SER A 118 10.97 -0.01 7.40
N ILE A 119 12.08 0.37 8.02
CA ILE A 119 12.31 1.70 8.63
C ILE A 119 13.39 2.51 7.89
N THR A 120 13.86 2.04 6.73
CA THR A 120 14.97 2.65 5.97
C THR A 120 14.52 3.06 4.56
N ALA A 121 15.13 4.11 3.99
CA ALA A 121 14.95 4.53 2.59
C ALA A 121 16.23 4.59 1.78
N SER A 122 16.12 4.35 0.46
CA SER A 122 17.18 4.61 -0.51
C SER A 122 16.73 5.64 -1.55
N PHE A 123 17.16 6.89 -1.35
CA PHE A 123 16.93 7.99 -2.28
C PHE A 123 17.62 7.80 -3.65
N SER A 124 18.70 7.01 -3.68
CA SER A 124 19.48 6.67 -4.87
C SER A 124 18.74 5.60 -5.67
N GLY A 125 18.00 6.02 -6.70
CA GLY A 125 17.54 5.15 -7.79
C GLY A 125 18.57 5.07 -8.91
#